data_AF-A0A3D3UVC2-F1
#
_entry.id   AF-A0A3D3UVC2-F1
#
_cell.length_a   1.000
_cell.length_b   1.000
_cell.length_c   1.000
_cell.angle_alpha   90.00
_cell.angle_beta   90.00
_cell.angle_gamma   90.00
#
_symmetry.space_group_name_H-M   'P 1'
#
loop_
_entity.id
_entity.type
_entity.pdbx_description
1 polymer ?
#
loop_
_entity_poly.entity_id
_entity_poly.type
_entity_poly.pdbx_seq_one_letter_code
_entity_poly.pdbx_strand_id
1 'polypeptide(L)'
;DLAGNFTAYHSTNGTNWQMQSTPDNISMGSNVYIGLALTSHNAALTCEAVFSNVTITGSVGPQWANQDVGISSNAAEPLYVALSNANGTSAVVVHDDPAASNTDTWTEWIIPLQAFVNQGVVLTDVDTIAIGLGTRGNMTVPGGSGKMFFDDIRLYRTREAAE
;
A
#
# COMPACT_ATOMS: atom_id res chain seq x y z
N ASP A 1 23.57 -7.84 19.42
CA ASP A 1 23.17 -6.75 20.32
C ASP A 1 22.41 -5.74 19.48
N LEU A 2 21.16 -5.49 19.84
CA LEU A 2 20.14 -4.79 19.04
C LEU A 2 20.10 -3.32 19.48
N ALA A 3 21.25 -2.65 19.42
CA ALA A 3 21.46 -1.34 20.02
C ALA A 3 22.30 -0.46 19.08
N GLY A 4 21.64 0.49 18.41
CA GLY A 4 22.34 1.52 17.64
C GLY A 4 22.64 2.70 18.57
N ASN A 5 23.91 3.03 18.77
CA ASN A 5 24.29 4.28 19.41
C ASN A 5 24.20 5.41 18.38
N PHE A 6 23.26 6.31 18.55
CA PHE A 6 23.04 7.48 17.70
C PHE A 6 23.81 8.67 18.26
N THR A 7 24.65 9.27 17.42
CA THR A 7 25.39 10.48 17.77
C THR A 7 25.16 11.52 16.69
N ALA A 8 24.69 12.71 17.09
CA ALA A 8 24.53 13.82 16.17
C ALA A 8 25.83 14.62 16.06
N TYR A 9 26.23 14.95 14.83
CA TYR A 9 27.36 15.82 14.55
C TYR A 9 26.93 16.96 13.62
N HIS A 10 27.60 18.10 13.74
CA HIS A 10 27.43 19.25 12.85
C HIS A 10 28.80 19.75 12.38
N SER A 11 28.87 20.22 11.14
CA SER A 11 30.07 20.80 10.56
C SER A 11 29.70 22.01 9.71
N THR A 12 30.39 23.13 9.91
CA THR A 12 30.23 24.33 9.06
C THR A 12 31.07 24.30 7.79
N ASN A 13 32.03 23.37 7.69
CA ASN A 13 33.01 23.30 6.61
C ASN A 13 33.09 21.93 5.92
N GLY A 14 32.22 20.98 6.29
CA GLY A 14 32.14 19.64 5.73
C GLY A 14 33.32 18.71 6.07
N THR A 15 34.30 19.16 6.87
CA THR A 15 35.53 18.41 7.16
C THR A 15 35.77 18.21 8.65
N ASN A 16 35.48 19.22 9.47
CA ASN A 16 35.58 19.14 10.92
C ASN A 16 34.18 18.98 11.52
N TRP A 17 33.92 17.84 12.16
CA TRP A 17 32.62 17.50 12.73
C TRP A 17 32.63 17.67 14.25
N GLN A 18 31.70 18.45 14.78
CA GLN A 18 31.50 18.66 16.21
C GLN A 18 30.27 17.91 16.70
N MET A 19 30.46 17.07 17.73
CA MET A 19 29.37 16.35 18.38
C MET A 19 28.38 17.34 19.00
N GLN A 20 27.09 17.14 18.77
CA GLN A 20 26.02 18.03 19.23
C GLN A 20 25.39 17.57 20.55
N SER A 21 25.45 16.29 20.87
CA SER A 21 24.88 15.72 22.11
C SER A 21 25.60 14.43 22.50
N THR A 22 25.42 14.02 23.75
CA THR A 22 25.83 12.67 24.18
C THR A 22 25.12 11.61 23.33
N PRO A 23 25.81 10.51 22.97
CA PRO A 23 25.19 9.43 22.21
C PRO A 23 23.94 8.89 22.91
N ASP A 24 22.88 8.68 22.15
CA ASP A 24 21.65 8.05 22.63
C ASP A 24 21.57 6.62 22.12
N ASN A 25 21.07 5.71 22.96
CA ASN A 25 20.94 4.31 22.60
C ASN A 25 19.51 4.03 22.16
N ILE A 26 19.33 3.76 20.88
CA ILE A 26 18.02 3.42 20.32
C ILE A 26 18.07 1.98 19.86
N SER A 27 17.22 1.14 20.46
CA SER A 27 17.06 -0.24 20.02
C SER A 27 16.36 -0.28 18.66
N MET A 28 16.96 -0.94 17.68
CA MET A 28 16.45 -0.99 16.30
C MET A 28 16.51 -2.41 15.74
N GLY A 29 15.58 -2.76 14.85
CA GLY A 29 15.62 -4.03 14.13
C GLY A 29 16.89 -4.23 13.28
N SER A 30 17.11 -5.45 12.80
CA SER A 30 18.28 -5.79 11.97
C SER A 30 18.35 -5.00 10.65
N ASN A 31 17.20 -4.59 10.12
CA ASN A 31 17.09 -3.74 8.95
C ASN A 31 16.56 -2.37 9.39
N VAL A 32 17.26 -1.32 8.99
CA VAL A 32 16.90 0.07 9.30
C VAL A 32 16.92 0.90 8.03
N TYR A 33 16.04 1.89 7.96
CA TYR A 33 16.06 2.88 6.88
C TYR A 33 16.83 4.11 7.36
N ILE A 34 17.74 4.60 6.53
CA ILE A 34 18.45 5.86 6.72
C ILE A 34 18.22 6.75 5.50
N GLY A 35 18.03 8.04 5.73
CA GLY A 35 17.72 8.97 4.65
C GLY A 35 17.37 10.35 5.17
N LEU A 36 16.86 11.17 4.27
CA LEU A 36 16.39 12.51 4.56
C LEU A 36 14.85 12.49 4.54
N ALA A 37 14.23 12.98 5.61
CA ALA A 37 12.78 13.08 5.71
C ALA A 37 12.35 14.52 5.39
N LEU A 38 11.26 14.66 4.63
CA LEU A 38 10.60 15.92 4.32
C LEU A 38 9.15 15.82 4.79
N THR A 39 8.65 16.88 5.42
CA THR A 39 7.22 17.04 5.70
C THR A 39 6.77 18.41 5.23
N SER A 40 5.59 18.50 4.62
CA SER A 40 4.95 19.76 4.26
C SER A 40 4.46 20.54 5.48
N HIS A 41 4.38 19.89 6.65
CA HIS A 41 3.65 20.35 7.83
C HIS A 41 2.15 20.65 7.57
N ASN A 42 1.60 20.22 6.42
CA ASN A 42 0.22 20.43 6.04
C ASN A 42 -0.33 19.21 5.30
N ALA A 43 -1.28 18.52 5.93
CA ALA A 43 -1.87 17.30 5.38
C ALA A 43 -2.59 17.51 4.03
N ALA A 44 -2.98 18.73 3.69
CA ALA A 44 -3.70 19.05 2.45
C ALA A 44 -2.80 19.51 1.30
N LEU A 45 -1.50 19.71 1.52
CA LEU A 45 -0.58 20.27 0.53
C LEU A 45 0.64 19.38 0.32
N THR A 46 1.04 19.21 -0.94
CA THR A 46 2.31 18.60 -1.31
C THR A 46 3.46 19.57 -1.05
N CYS A 47 4.61 19.03 -0.66
CA CYS A 47 5.86 19.78 -0.52
C CYS A 47 6.90 19.16 -1.42
N GLU A 48 7.59 20.00 -2.18
CA GLU A 48 8.74 19.62 -2.99
C GLU A 48 10.02 20.14 -2.30
N ALA A 49 10.99 19.25 -2.11
CA ALA A 49 12.34 19.63 -1.71
C ALA A 49 13.36 18.91 -2.59
N VAL A 50 14.42 19.63 -2.93
CA VAL A 50 15.54 19.09 -3.70
C VAL A 50 16.72 18.90 -2.78
N PHE A 51 17.14 17.65 -2.59
CA PHE A 51 18.40 17.32 -1.93
C PHE A 51 19.49 17.13 -2.98
N SER A 52 20.65 17.76 -2.79
CA SER A 52 21.83 17.60 -3.65
C SER A 52 23.07 17.31 -2.82
N ASN A 53 24.08 16.70 -3.44
CA ASN A 53 25.35 16.33 -2.79
C ASN A 53 25.22 15.47 -1.52
N VAL A 54 24.20 14.61 -1.46
CA VAL A 54 24.00 13.69 -0.33
C VAL A 54 24.94 12.49 -0.46
N THR A 55 25.73 12.23 0.58
CA THR A 55 26.67 11.11 0.64
C THR A 55 26.34 10.25 1.85
N ILE A 56 26.28 8.93 1.66
CA ILE A 56 26.05 7.96 2.72
C ILE A 56 27.29 7.06 2.79
N THR A 57 27.84 6.86 3.98
CA THR A 57 29.02 6.01 4.21
C THR A 57 28.65 4.77 5.03
N GLY A 58 29.35 3.65 4.81
CA GLY A 58 29.13 2.40 5.52
C GLY A 58 28.45 1.32 4.66
N SER A 59 28.03 0.22 5.29
CA SER A 59 27.34 -0.88 4.62
C SER A 59 25.87 -0.53 4.40
N VAL A 60 25.56 0.06 3.24
CA VAL A 60 24.22 0.48 2.86
C VAL A 60 23.82 -0.18 1.54
N GLY A 61 22.52 -0.44 1.37
CA GLY A 61 21.99 -1.03 0.13
C GLY A 61 22.23 -0.12 -1.09
N PRO A 62 22.36 -0.68 -2.30
CA PRO A 62 22.80 0.06 -3.49
C PRO A 62 21.75 0.99 -4.14
N GLN A 63 20.65 1.34 -3.47
CA GLN A 63 19.54 2.03 -4.14
C GLN A 63 18.98 3.18 -3.30
N TRP A 64 19.01 4.38 -3.88
CA TRP A 64 18.17 5.49 -3.45
C TRP A 64 16.72 5.08 -3.71
N ALA A 65 15.93 5.01 -2.64
CA ALA A 65 14.49 4.80 -2.70
C ALA A 65 13.80 5.94 -1.95
N ASN A 66 12.73 6.47 -2.51
CA ASN A 66 11.79 7.30 -1.76
C ASN A 66 10.73 6.39 -1.15
N GLN A 67 10.38 6.63 0.11
CA GLN A 67 9.32 5.94 0.81
C GLN A 67 8.55 6.97 1.62
N ASP A 68 7.22 6.95 1.52
CA ASP A 68 6.38 7.76 2.39
C ASP A 68 6.45 7.19 3.82
N VAL A 69 6.81 8.05 4.78
CA VAL A 69 6.92 7.68 6.19
C VAL A 69 5.72 8.29 6.93
N GLY A 70 4.82 7.44 7.39
CA GLY A 70 3.67 7.86 8.21
C GLY A 70 2.40 8.21 7.43
N ILE A 71 2.43 8.22 6.10
CA ILE A 71 1.23 8.14 5.25
C ILE A 71 1.06 6.68 4.82
N SER A 72 -0.02 6.03 5.24
CA SER A 72 -0.40 4.73 4.72
C SER A 72 -1.33 4.94 3.53
N SER A 73 -0.79 5.34 2.38
CA SER A 73 -1.53 5.28 1.12
C SER A 73 -1.33 3.90 0.52
N ASN A 74 -2.41 3.28 0.05
CA ASN A 74 -2.29 2.03 -0.70
C ASN A 74 -1.58 2.28 -2.03
N ALA A 75 -0.83 1.30 -2.53
CA ALA A 75 -0.51 1.29 -3.96
C ALA A 75 -1.81 1.17 -4.77
N ALA A 76 -1.87 1.86 -5.91
CA ALA A 76 -2.97 1.72 -6.85
C ALA A 76 -2.97 0.30 -7.43
N GLU A 77 -4.04 -0.45 -7.19
CA GLU A 77 -4.21 -1.83 -7.65
C GLU A 77 -5.69 -2.06 -8.02
N PRO A 78 -5.99 -2.73 -9.15
CA PRO A 78 -7.36 -3.08 -9.50
C PRO A 78 -8.01 -3.94 -8.41
N LEU A 79 -9.16 -3.50 -7.90
CA LEU A 79 -9.97 -4.27 -6.95
C LEU A 79 -10.89 -5.22 -7.75
N TYR A 80 -11.02 -6.47 -7.31
CA TYR A 80 -11.95 -7.42 -7.93
C TYR A 80 -12.67 -8.31 -6.91
N VAL A 81 -13.84 -8.79 -7.30
CA VAL A 81 -14.56 -9.89 -6.65
C VAL A 81 -14.63 -11.07 -7.61
N ALA A 82 -14.41 -12.27 -7.10
CA ALA A 82 -14.61 -13.50 -7.85
C ALA A 82 -15.56 -14.44 -7.12
N LEU A 83 -16.43 -15.08 -7.90
CA LEU A 83 -17.28 -16.17 -7.44
C LEU A 83 -16.83 -17.47 -8.11
N SER A 84 -16.93 -18.58 -7.39
CA SER A 84 -16.72 -19.91 -7.94
C SER A 84 -17.85 -20.86 -7.56
N ASN A 85 -18.07 -21.85 -8.41
CA ASN A 85 -18.91 -23.00 -8.13
C ASN A 85 -18.06 -24.19 -7.69
N ALA A 86 -18.69 -25.18 -7.04
CA ALA A 86 -18.02 -26.38 -6.54
C ALA A 86 -17.34 -27.22 -7.63
N ASN A 87 -17.77 -27.08 -8.88
CA ASN A 87 -17.17 -27.72 -10.05
C ASN A 87 -15.92 -27.00 -10.61
N GLY A 88 -15.52 -25.87 -10.02
CA GLY A 88 -14.37 -25.07 -10.43
C GLY A 88 -14.67 -23.97 -11.46
N THR A 89 -15.91 -23.84 -11.96
CA THR A 89 -16.31 -22.68 -12.78
C THR A 89 -16.16 -21.41 -11.97
N SER A 90 -15.54 -20.37 -12.53
CA SER A 90 -15.27 -19.12 -11.81
C SER A 90 -15.43 -17.91 -12.70
N ALA A 91 -15.95 -16.82 -12.14
CA ALA A 91 -16.12 -15.54 -12.79
C ALA A 91 -15.50 -14.42 -11.95
N VAL A 92 -15.00 -13.38 -12.62
CA VAL A 92 -14.36 -12.23 -11.99
C VAL A 92 -15.08 -10.97 -12.43
N VAL A 93 -15.34 -10.07 -11.49
CA VAL A 93 -15.76 -8.71 -11.76
C VAL A 93 -14.70 -7.79 -11.17
N VAL A 94 -14.11 -6.97 -12.02
CA VAL A 94 -13.15 -5.93 -11.64
C VAL A 94 -13.92 -4.63 -11.41
N HIS A 95 -13.52 -3.85 -10.42
CA HIS A 95 -14.06 -2.54 -10.16
C HIS A 95 -13.75 -1.59 -11.34
N ASP A 96 -14.72 -0.77 -11.76
CA ASP A 96 -14.55 0.11 -12.93
C ASP A 96 -13.51 1.21 -12.70
N ASP A 97 -13.40 1.71 -11.46
CA ASP A 97 -12.30 2.58 -11.05
C ASP A 97 -11.00 1.78 -10.83
N PRO A 98 -9.95 1.98 -11.65
CA PRO A 98 -8.66 1.31 -11.49
C PRO A 98 -7.89 1.74 -10.24
N ALA A 99 -8.27 2.84 -9.60
CA ALA A 99 -7.68 3.37 -8.37
C ALA A 99 -8.56 3.11 -7.13
N ALA A 100 -9.52 2.18 -7.21
CA ALA A 100 -10.44 1.89 -6.10
C ALA A 100 -9.72 1.54 -4.78
N SER A 101 -8.51 0.98 -4.83
CA SER A 101 -7.67 0.70 -3.66
C SER A 101 -7.20 1.96 -2.92
N ASN A 102 -7.28 3.13 -3.54
CA ASN A 102 -6.89 4.43 -2.98
C ASN A 102 -8.04 5.22 -2.37
N THR A 103 -9.28 4.71 -2.45
CA THR A 103 -10.43 5.35 -1.82
C THR A 103 -10.23 5.45 -0.31
N ASP A 104 -10.30 6.67 0.23
CA ASP A 104 -10.08 6.98 1.65
C ASP A 104 -11.39 7.11 2.46
N THR A 105 -12.54 6.99 1.79
CA THR A 105 -13.87 6.95 2.38
C THR A 105 -14.53 5.58 2.20
N TRP A 106 -15.44 5.21 3.11
CA TRP A 106 -16.27 4.03 2.92
C TRP A 106 -17.18 4.21 1.70
N THR A 107 -16.92 3.43 0.66
CA THR A 107 -17.67 3.44 -0.59
C THR A 107 -18.33 2.09 -0.80
N GLU A 108 -19.65 2.09 -1.00
CA GLU A 108 -20.37 0.86 -1.32
C GLU A 108 -20.10 0.46 -2.77
N TRP A 109 -19.76 -0.81 -2.99
CA TRP A 109 -19.63 -1.38 -4.32
C TRP A 109 -20.75 -2.39 -4.58
N ILE A 110 -21.65 -2.05 -5.50
CA ILE A 110 -22.76 -2.92 -5.92
C ILE A 110 -22.36 -3.65 -7.19
N ILE A 111 -22.33 -4.98 -7.13
CA ILE A 111 -22.06 -5.84 -8.28
C ILE A 111 -23.35 -6.54 -8.71
N PRO A 112 -23.89 -6.27 -9.92
CA PRO A 112 -25.01 -7.04 -10.45
C PRO A 112 -24.62 -8.51 -10.59
N LEU A 113 -25.37 -9.42 -9.97
CA LEU A 113 -25.07 -10.86 -10.02
C LEU A 113 -25.07 -11.42 -11.45
N GLN A 114 -25.79 -10.77 -12.36
CA GLN A 114 -25.81 -11.10 -13.78
C GLN A 114 -24.41 -11.01 -14.41
N ALA A 115 -23.50 -10.17 -13.90
CA ALA A 115 -22.13 -10.07 -14.39
C ALA A 115 -21.34 -11.38 -14.18
N PHE A 116 -21.65 -12.15 -13.14
CA PHE A 116 -21.07 -13.48 -12.91
C PHE A 116 -21.77 -14.56 -13.74
N VAL A 117 -23.10 -14.49 -13.87
CA VAL A 117 -23.90 -15.43 -14.69
C VAL A 117 -23.49 -15.37 -16.16
N ASN A 118 -23.23 -14.16 -16.67
CA ASN A 118 -22.74 -13.96 -18.04
C ASN A 118 -21.38 -14.62 -18.31
N GLN A 119 -20.63 -14.96 -17.25
CA GLN A 119 -19.36 -15.68 -17.29
C GLN A 119 -19.50 -17.17 -16.91
N GLY A 120 -20.73 -17.66 -16.76
CA GLY A 120 -21.03 -19.09 -16.56
C GLY A 120 -21.19 -19.53 -15.10
N VAL A 121 -21.08 -18.63 -14.12
CA VAL A 121 -21.34 -18.99 -12.71
C VAL A 121 -22.82 -19.28 -12.49
N VAL A 122 -23.10 -20.41 -11.85
CA VAL A 122 -24.44 -20.83 -11.44
C VAL A 122 -24.69 -20.33 -10.01
N LEU A 123 -25.55 -19.33 -9.83
CA LEU A 123 -25.75 -18.67 -8.53
C LEU A 123 -26.32 -19.58 -7.43
N THR A 124 -26.91 -20.73 -7.77
CA THR A 124 -27.42 -21.70 -6.80
C THR A 124 -26.36 -22.66 -6.26
N ASP A 125 -25.12 -22.58 -6.77
CA ASP A 125 -24.02 -23.52 -6.46
C ASP A 125 -22.71 -22.76 -6.13
N VAL A 126 -22.80 -21.52 -5.63
CA VAL A 126 -21.61 -20.75 -5.26
C VAL A 126 -21.02 -21.33 -3.98
N ASP A 127 -19.76 -21.76 -4.02
CA ASP A 127 -19.05 -22.33 -2.88
C ASP A 127 -17.94 -21.42 -2.34
N THR A 128 -17.46 -20.49 -3.17
CA THR A 128 -16.33 -19.59 -2.85
C THR A 128 -16.63 -18.16 -3.28
N ILE A 129 -16.29 -17.22 -2.39
CA ILE A 129 -16.22 -15.78 -2.67
C ILE A 129 -14.79 -15.33 -2.39
N ALA A 130 -14.19 -14.63 -3.34
CA ALA A 130 -12.88 -14.01 -3.17
C ALA A 130 -12.96 -12.50 -3.43
N ILE A 131 -12.31 -11.73 -2.58
CA ILE A 131 -12.04 -10.30 -2.78
C ILE A 131 -10.53 -10.18 -2.92
N GLY A 132 -10.06 -9.56 -4.00
CA GLY A 132 -8.63 -9.47 -4.29
C GLY A 132 -8.22 -8.13 -4.89
N LEU A 133 -6.93 -7.84 -4.80
CA LEU A 133 -6.29 -6.70 -5.44
C LEU A 133 -5.28 -7.19 -6.49
N GLY A 134 -5.15 -6.44 -7.57
CA GLY A 134 -4.25 -6.74 -8.67
C GLY A 134 -4.88 -7.64 -9.75
N THR A 135 -4.03 -8.21 -10.61
CA THR A 135 -4.48 -9.09 -11.70
C THR A 135 -4.66 -10.52 -11.19
N ARG A 136 -5.89 -11.05 -11.21
CA ARG A 136 -6.18 -12.43 -10.79
C ARG A 136 -5.33 -13.44 -11.58
N GLY A 137 -4.67 -14.34 -10.86
CA GLY A 137 -3.83 -15.41 -11.44
C GLY A 137 -2.42 -14.97 -11.82
N ASN A 138 -2.09 -13.68 -11.76
CA ASN A 138 -0.72 -13.21 -11.89
C ASN A 138 0.03 -13.38 -10.55
N MET A 139 0.82 -14.44 -10.44
CA MET A 139 1.65 -14.73 -9.26
C MET A 139 3.13 -14.40 -9.48
N THR A 140 3.51 -13.95 -10.68
CA THR A 140 4.92 -13.80 -11.08
C THR A 140 5.42 -12.37 -11.01
N VAL A 141 4.53 -11.39 -11.09
CA VAL A 141 4.85 -9.97 -10.90
C VAL A 141 4.41 -9.56 -9.50
N PRO A 142 5.33 -9.11 -8.63
CA PRO A 142 4.96 -8.53 -7.34
C PRO A 142 4.02 -7.33 -7.57
N GLY A 143 2.83 -7.38 -6.96
CA GLY A 143 1.92 -6.25 -6.94
C GLY A 143 2.34 -5.20 -5.90
N GLY A 144 1.54 -4.15 -5.81
CA GLY A 144 1.62 -3.13 -4.78
C GLY A 144 1.29 -3.66 -3.38
N SER A 145 1.52 -2.82 -2.37
CA SER A 145 1.22 -3.13 -0.97
C SER A 145 0.31 -2.07 -0.36
N GLY A 146 -0.44 -2.46 0.67
CA GLY A 146 -1.42 -1.58 1.32
C GLY A 146 -2.21 -2.28 2.42
N LYS A 147 -3.14 -1.54 3.02
CA LYS A 147 -4.13 -2.04 3.98
C LYS A 147 -5.52 -1.69 3.46
N MET A 148 -6.37 -2.70 3.35
CA MET A 148 -7.78 -2.55 2.98
C MET A 148 -8.66 -3.00 4.14
N PHE A 149 -9.81 -2.34 4.28
CA PHE A 149 -10.89 -2.75 5.16
C PHE A 149 -12.11 -3.06 4.30
N PHE A 150 -12.78 -4.17 4.62
CA PHE A 150 -14.01 -4.58 3.97
C PHE A 150 -15.02 -4.88 5.07
N ASP A 151 -16.25 -4.43 4.90
CA ASP A 151 -17.35 -4.66 5.83
C ASP A 151 -18.67 -4.79 5.06
N ASP A 152 -19.73 -5.22 5.73
CA ASP A 152 -21.09 -5.28 5.19
C ASP A 152 -21.21 -6.11 3.89
N ILE A 153 -20.44 -7.20 3.78
CA ILE A 153 -20.55 -8.14 2.64
C ILE A 153 -21.91 -8.84 2.71
N ARG A 154 -22.80 -8.47 1.78
CA ARG A 154 -24.21 -8.86 1.84
C ARG A 154 -24.83 -9.05 0.46
N LEU A 155 -25.81 -9.95 0.41
CA LEU A 155 -26.63 -10.19 -0.76
C LEU A 155 -27.92 -9.36 -0.67
N TYR A 156 -28.23 -8.64 -1.74
CA TYR A 156 -29.45 -7.86 -1.84
C TYR A 156 -30.39 -8.39 -2.91
N ARG A 157 -31.70 -8.16 -2.72
CA ARG A 157 -32.64 -8.19 -3.85
C ARG A 157 -32.29 -7.03 -4.79
N THR A 158 -32.70 -7.14 -6.04
CA THR A 158 -32.49 -6.08 -7.04
C THR A 158 -32.89 -4.72 -6.46
N ARG A 159 -31.93 -3.80 -6.45
CA ARG A 159 -32.09 -2.40 -6.09
C ARG A 159 -31.35 -1.57 -7.12
N GLU A 160 -31.85 -0.38 -7.40
CA GLU A 160 -31.07 0.61 -8.16
C GLU A 160 -29.94 1.13 -7.26
N ALA A 161 -28.77 1.40 -7.84
CA ALA A 161 -27.70 2.06 -7.10
C ALA A 161 -28.19 3.46 -6.73
N ALA A 162 -28.06 3.85 -5.45
CA ALA A 162 -28.28 5.23 -5.08
C ALA A 162 -27.17 6.06 -5.74
N GLU A 163 -27.56 7.07 -6.52
CA GLU A 163 -26.67 8.07 -7.14
C GLU A 163 -25.95 8.92 -6.08
#